data_AF-A0A7Z7LUQ8-F1
#
_entry.id   AF-A0A7Z7LUQ8-F1
#
_cell.length_a   1.000
_cell.length_b   1.000
_cell.length_c   1.000
_cell.angle_alpha   90.00
_cell.angle_beta   90.00
_cell.angle_gamma   90.00
#
_symmetry.space_group_name_H-M   'P 1'
#
loop_
_entity.id
_entity.type
_entity.pdbx_description
1 polymer ?
#
loop_
_entity_poly.entity_id
_entity_poly.type
_entity_poly.pdbx_seq_one_letter_code
_entity_poly.pdbx_strand_id
1 'polypeptide(L)'
;MSSIKIIGKNVYAYYWGWNKGFKVCMLNSIFFAKKGSVMVSALLDLMLYYWKTQNDILDYFFFQILYKQLTAREYINEVCPVVSDTIPHIIQTKLSGGCKYITYEEALKQSNIHKLTYKDINIEEFMTFVQDKININLVK
;
A
#
# COMPACT_ATOMS: atom_id res chain seq x y z
N MET A 1 -11.29 -5.61 -19.67
CA MET A 1 -11.25 -6.80 -18.79
C MET A 1 -10.01 -7.59 -19.18
N SER A 2 -8.85 -7.18 -18.66
CA SER A 2 -7.50 -7.65 -19.01
C SER A 2 -6.55 -6.79 -18.15
N SER A 3 -5.77 -7.26 -17.20
CA SER A 3 -5.14 -8.56 -17.00
C SER A 3 -4.80 -8.70 -15.51
N ILE A 4 -5.65 -9.38 -14.73
CA ILE A 4 -5.23 -9.89 -13.41
C ILE A 4 -4.79 -11.33 -13.65
N LYS A 5 -3.61 -11.49 -14.27
CA LYS A 5 -2.92 -12.78 -14.27
C LYS A 5 -2.30 -12.93 -12.89
N ILE A 6 -3.11 -13.50 -11.99
CA ILE A 6 -2.74 -14.39 -10.88
C ILE A 6 -1.40 -14.03 -10.24
N ILE A 7 -1.41 -13.03 -9.36
CA ILE A 7 -0.39 -12.89 -8.32
C ILE A 7 -0.81 -13.83 -7.19
N GLY A 8 -0.38 -15.09 -7.30
CA GLY A 8 -0.23 -16.08 -6.22
C GLY A 8 -1.44 -16.41 -5.34
N LYS A 9 -1.78 -17.71 -5.25
CA LYS A 9 -2.59 -18.32 -4.15
C LYS A 9 -1.87 -18.24 -2.79
N ASN A 10 -1.34 -17.08 -2.45
CA ASN A 10 -0.52 -16.82 -1.29
C ASN A 10 -1.13 -15.61 -0.57
N VAL A 11 -0.87 -15.46 0.72
CA VAL A 11 -1.47 -14.52 1.70
C VAL A 11 -1.76 -13.09 1.16
N TYR A 12 -1.04 -12.66 0.13
CA TYR A 12 -1.22 -11.46 -0.68
C TYR A 12 -2.56 -11.30 -1.41
N ALA A 13 -3.28 -12.37 -1.75
CA ALA A 13 -4.57 -12.26 -2.44
C ALA A 13 -5.61 -11.49 -1.59
N TYR A 14 -5.50 -11.56 -0.26
CA TYR A 14 -6.34 -10.82 0.68
C TYR A 14 -5.84 -9.40 0.97
N TYR A 15 -4.70 -8.99 0.43
CA TYR A 15 -4.15 -7.66 0.63
C TYR A 15 -4.36 -6.76 -0.58
N TRP A 16 -4.36 -7.35 -1.79
CA TRP A 16 -4.35 -6.61 -3.07
C TRP A 16 -5.60 -6.84 -3.93
N GLY A 17 -6.68 -7.34 -3.33
CA GLY A 17 -7.93 -7.63 -4.03
C GLY A 17 -8.75 -6.37 -4.28
N TRP A 18 -9.08 -6.07 -5.54
CA TRP A 18 -9.97 -4.95 -5.89
C TRP A 18 -11.35 -5.40 -6.40
N ASN A 19 -11.73 -6.66 -6.14
CA ASN A 19 -13.06 -7.16 -6.49
C ASN A 19 -14.15 -6.47 -5.64
N LYS A 20 -15.39 -6.37 -6.14
CA LYS A 20 -16.52 -5.72 -5.46
C LYS A 20 -16.81 -6.27 -4.05
N GLY A 21 -16.51 -7.55 -3.81
CA GLY A 21 -16.67 -8.18 -2.50
C GLY A 21 -15.53 -7.88 -1.51
N PHE A 22 -14.46 -7.20 -1.96
CA PHE A 22 -13.27 -6.97 -1.16
C PHE A 22 -13.36 -5.66 -0.37
N LYS A 23 -13.09 -5.74 0.93
CA LYS A 23 -13.20 -4.59 1.86
C LYS A 23 -11.86 -3.97 2.22
N VAL A 24 -10.75 -4.67 1.99
CA VAL A 24 -9.39 -4.18 2.25
C VAL A 24 -8.88 -3.55 0.96
N CYS A 25 -9.17 -2.26 0.77
CA CYS A 25 -8.85 -1.52 -0.45
C CYS A 25 -8.03 -0.25 -0.17
N MET A 26 -7.17 -0.31 0.85
CA MET A 26 -6.23 0.75 1.18
C MET A 26 -4.97 0.21 1.87
N LEU A 27 -3.86 0.94 1.73
CA LEU A 27 -2.59 0.64 2.39
C LEU A 27 -2.42 1.49 3.64
N ASN A 28 -2.35 0.88 4.83
CA ASN A 28 -2.20 1.63 6.09
C ASN A 28 -0.81 2.26 6.26
N SER A 29 0.23 1.66 5.68
CA SER A 29 1.61 2.14 5.87
C SER A 29 1.94 3.42 5.10
N ILE A 30 1.09 3.84 4.16
CA ILE A 30 1.25 5.08 3.40
C ILE A 30 -0.12 5.74 3.34
N PHE A 31 -0.28 6.84 4.08
CA PHE A 31 -1.56 7.50 4.23
C PHE A 31 -1.37 9.02 4.10
N PHE A 32 -2.21 9.67 3.28
CA PHE A 32 -2.17 11.10 3.02
C PHE A 32 -3.48 11.75 3.43
N ALA A 33 -3.38 12.92 4.04
CA ALA A 33 -4.54 13.74 4.36
C ALA A 33 -4.16 15.23 4.38
N LYS A 34 -5.15 16.09 4.12
CA LYS A 34 -5.02 17.52 4.39
C LYS A 34 -5.19 17.77 5.89
N LYS A 35 -4.57 18.84 6.40
CA LYS A 35 -4.81 19.32 7.77
C LYS A 35 -6.32 19.54 7.97
N GLY A 36 -6.87 19.01 9.06
CA GLY A 36 -8.31 19.10 9.36
C GLY A 36 -9.19 18.11 8.58
N SER A 37 -8.63 17.02 8.04
CA SER A 37 -9.43 15.98 7.38
C SER A 37 -10.45 15.36 8.34
N VAL A 38 -11.73 15.50 7.99
CA VAL A 38 -12.86 14.95 8.73
C VAL A 38 -12.75 13.43 8.83
N MET A 39 -12.39 12.75 7.74
CA MET A 39 -12.18 11.30 7.70
C MET A 39 -11.12 10.84 8.71
N VAL A 40 -9.99 11.54 8.80
CA VAL A 40 -8.90 11.17 9.73
C VAL A 40 -9.33 11.37 11.17
N SER A 41 -10.01 12.47 11.48
CA SER A 41 -10.56 12.72 12.82
C SER A 41 -11.56 11.63 13.21
N ALA A 42 -12.48 11.27 12.31
CA ALA A 42 -13.46 10.21 12.58
C ALA A 42 -12.79 8.85 12.81
N LEU A 43 -11.80 8.48 11.99
CA LEU A 43 -11.03 7.25 12.18
C LEU A 43 -10.32 7.25 13.53
N LEU A 44 -9.70 8.37 13.92
CA LEU A 44 -9.02 8.49 15.21
C LEU A 44 -10.00 8.29 16.38
N ASP A 45 -11.14 8.98 16.37
CA ASP A 45 -12.14 8.89 17.44
C ASP A 45 -12.68 7.47 17.57
N LEU A 46 -12.98 6.81 16.45
CA LEU A 46 -13.46 5.43 16.43
C LEU A 46 -12.40 4.43 16.91
N MET A 47 -11.12 4.65 16.55
CA MET A 47 -10.01 3.82 17.03
C MET A 47 -9.81 4.00 18.54
N LEU A 48 -9.85 5.23 19.06
CA LEU A 48 -9.76 5.50 20.49
C LEU A 48 -10.93 4.85 21.25
N TYR A 49 -12.14 4.94 20.71
CA TYR A 49 -13.31 4.28 21.29
C TYR A 49 -13.19 2.75 21.27
N TYR A 50 -12.70 2.18 20.16
CA TYR A 50 -12.46 0.75 20.03
C TYR A 50 -11.50 0.28 21.13
N TRP A 51 -10.35 0.93 21.29
CA TRP A 51 -9.36 0.56 22.31
C TRP A 51 -9.80 0.82 23.75
N LYS A 52 -10.75 1.74 23.96
CA LYS A 52 -11.36 1.97 25.27
C LYS A 52 -12.35 0.86 25.66
N THR A 53 -12.95 0.19 24.69
CA THR A 53 -14.09 -0.73 24.92
C THR A 53 -13.77 -2.19 24.62
N GLN A 54 -12.76 -2.45 23.79
CA GLN A 54 -12.34 -3.78 23.38
C GLN A 54 -10.91 -4.04 23.87
N ASN A 55 -10.67 -5.24 24.41
CA ASN A 55 -9.35 -5.66 24.87
C ASN A 55 -8.57 -6.45 23.82
N ASP A 56 -9.24 -6.89 22.75
CA ASP A 56 -8.67 -7.73 21.71
C ASP A 56 -8.89 -7.11 20.32
N ILE A 57 -8.00 -7.45 19.38
CA ILE A 57 -8.15 -7.09 17.98
C ILE A 57 -9.06 -8.13 17.32
N LEU A 58 -10.20 -7.69 16.77
CA LEU A 58 -11.18 -8.57 16.13
C LEU A 58 -10.60 -9.24 14.87
N ASP A 59 -9.90 -8.47 14.05
CA ASP A 59 -9.28 -8.93 12.81
C ASP A 59 -8.08 -8.03 12.49
N TYR A 60 -7.04 -8.57 11.86
CA TYR A 60 -5.86 -7.79 11.46
C TYR A 60 -6.20 -6.61 10.54
N PHE A 61 -7.23 -6.74 9.71
CA PHE A 61 -7.66 -5.74 8.73
C PHE A 61 -8.78 -4.82 9.22
N PHE A 62 -9.10 -4.83 10.52
CA PHE A 62 -10.24 -4.08 11.05
C PHE A 62 -10.19 -2.59 10.69
N PHE A 63 -9.01 -1.96 10.64
CA PHE A 63 -8.87 -0.55 10.24
C PHE A 63 -9.30 -0.31 8.79
N GLN A 64 -8.85 -1.15 7.85
CA GLN A 64 -9.22 -1.04 6.44
C GLN A 64 -10.72 -1.31 6.25
N ILE A 65 -11.25 -2.30 6.98
CA ILE A 65 -12.67 -2.61 6.98
C ILE A 65 -13.47 -1.41 7.50
N LEU A 66 -13.04 -0.79 8.60
CA LEU A 66 -13.65 0.41 9.19
C LEU A 66 -13.67 1.56 8.18
N TYR A 67 -12.53 1.88 7.58
CA TYR A 67 -12.44 2.88 6.52
C TYR A 67 -13.41 2.60 5.38
N LYS A 68 -13.51 1.35 4.92
CA LYS A 68 -14.45 0.97 3.87
C LYS A 68 -15.91 1.12 4.30
N GLN A 69 -16.25 0.85 5.57
CA GLN A 69 -17.62 1.09 6.07
C GLN A 69 -17.97 2.57 6.10
N LEU A 70 -17.05 3.43 6.55
CA LEU A 70 -17.26 4.88 6.62
C LEU A 70 -17.43 5.50 5.23
N THR A 71 -16.54 5.15 4.30
CA THR A 71 -16.54 5.67 2.92
C THR A 71 -17.72 5.17 2.07
N ALA A 72 -18.31 4.02 2.42
CA ALA A 72 -19.48 3.49 1.72
C ALA A 72 -20.81 4.07 2.21
N ARG A 73 -20.82 4.85 3.30
CA ARG A 73 -22.03 5.36 3.95
C ARG A 73 -21.85 6.82 4.37
N GLU A 74 -21.50 7.05 5.63
CA GLU A 74 -21.51 8.36 6.31
C GLU A 74 -20.59 9.40 5.68
N TYR A 75 -19.49 8.97 5.06
CA TYR A 75 -18.43 9.87 4.60
C TYR A 75 -18.13 9.73 3.11
N ILE A 76 -19.16 9.44 2.29
CA ILE A 76 -19.00 9.28 0.84
C ILE A 76 -18.39 10.52 0.14
N ASN A 77 -18.60 11.72 0.69
CA ASN A 77 -18.07 12.97 0.16
C ASN A 77 -16.64 13.29 0.62
N GLU A 78 -16.13 12.55 1.61
CA GLU A 78 -14.77 12.71 2.15
C GLU A 78 -13.79 11.67 1.58
N VAL A 79 -14.22 10.92 0.56
CA VAL A 79 -13.42 9.85 -0.06
C VAL A 79 -12.28 10.46 -0.87
N CYS A 80 -11.05 10.12 -0.49
CA CYS A 80 -9.86 10.48 -1.27
C CYS A 80 -9.85 9.76 -2.64
N PRO A 81 -9.16 10.33 -3.64
CA PRO A 81 -8.91 9.63 -4.90
C PRO A 81 -8.30 8.24 -4.65
N VAL A 82 -8.90 7.23 -5.27
CA VAL A 82 -8.43 5.85 -5.15
C VAL A 82 -7.17 5.68 -6.00
N VAL A 83 -6.06 5.36 -5.33
CA VAL A 83 -4.77 5.05 -5.97
C VAL A 83 -4.42 3.60 -5.66
N SER A 84 -3.89 2.88 -6.65
CA SER A 84 -3.51 1.48 -6.48
C SER A 84 -2.44 1.33 -5.40
N ASP A 85 -2.76 0.56 -4.39
CA ASP A 85 -1.88 0.24 -3.26
C ASP A 85 -0.70 -0.64 -3.67
N THR A 86 -0.72 -1.23 -4.88
CA THR A 86 0.40 -1.99 -5.44
C THR A 86 1.56 -1.12 -5.92
N ILE A 87 1.34 0.17 -6.18
CA ILE A 87 2.37 1.07 -6.75
C ILE A 87 3.63 1.15 -5.88
N PRO A 88 3.53 1.37 -4.54
CA PRO A 88 4.70 1.38 -3.67
C PRO A 88 5.45 0.05 -3.60
N HIS A 89 4.85 -1.05 -4.06
CA HIS A 89 5.39 -2.41 -3.97
C HIS A 89 6.07 -2.90 -5.26
N ILE A 90 6.03 -2.12 -6.35
CA ILE A 90 6.56 -2.54 -7.65
C ILE A 90 8.05 -2.88 -7.58
N ILE A 91 8.87 -1.97 -7.03
CA ILE A 91 10.31 -2.19 -6.91
C ILE A 91 10.58 -3.42 -6.05
N GLN A 92 9.91 -3.54 -4.91
CA GLN A 92 10.11 -4.68 -4.03
C GLN A 92 9.74 -6.01 -4.72
N THR A 93 8.62 -6.03 -5.43
CA THR A 93 8.16 -7.21 -6.17
C THR A 93 9.16 -7.58 -7.27
N LYS A 94 9.75 -6.58 -7.94
CA LYS A 94 10.80 -6.78 -8.93
C LYS A 94 12.07 -7.39 -8.31
N LEU A 95 12.52 -6.88 -7.17
CA LEU A 95 13.69 -7.41 -6.45
C LEU A 95 13.48 -8.82 -5.88
N SER A 96 12.23 -9.23 -5.67
CA SER A 96 11.86 -10.61 -5.33
C SER A 96 11.62 -11.51 -6.55
N GLY A 97 11.99 -11.06 -7.77
CA GLY A 97 11.89 -11.84 -9.01
C GLY A 97 10.52 -11.78 -9.72
N GLY A 98 9.58 -10.99 -9.21
CA GLY A 98 8.31 -10.67 -9.87
C GLY A 98 8.43 -9.50 -10.85
N CYS A 99 7.30 -9.00 -11.37
CA CYS A 99 7.24 -7.78 -12.19
C CYS A 99 8.33 -7.67 -13.29
N LYS A 100 8.67 -8.78 -13.96
CA LYS A 100 9.77 -8.82 -14.94
C LYS A 100 9.55 -7.93 -16.17
N TYR A 101 8.30 -7.57 -16.45
CA TYR A 101 7.88 -6.78 -17.60
C TYR A 101 8.07 -5.26 -17.43
N ILE A 102 8.35 -4.77 -16.22
CA ILE A 102 8.56 -3.34 -15.96
C ILE A 102 10.03 -3.10 -15.60
N THR A 103 10.64 -2.06 -16.18
CA THR A 103 12.02 -1.63 -15.88
C THR A 103 12.08 -0.89 -14.53
N TYR A 104 13.28 -0.72 -13.95
CA TYR A 104 13.43 0.07 -12.73
C TYR A 104 13.10 1.55 -12.98
N GLU A 105 13.45 2.10 -14.14
CA GLU A 105 13.09 3.47 -14.55
C GLU A 105 11.58 3.66 -14.65
N GLU A 106 10.87 2.72 -15.27
CA GLU A 106 9.41 2.77 -15.36
C GLU A 106 8.75 2.65 -13.99
N ALA A 107 9.30 1.81 -13.10
CA ALA A 107 8.80 1.67 -11.74
C ALA A 107 8.99 2.97 -10.92
N LEU A 108 10.17 3.60 -11.02
CA LEU A 108 10.48 4.86 -10.35
C LEU A 108 9.65 6.04 -10.87
N LYS A 109 9.25 6.01 -12.15
CA LYS A 109 8.34 7.03 -12.71
C LYS A 109 6.92 6.96 -12.15
N GLN A 110 6.49 5.83 -11.59
CA GLN A 110 5.12 5.68 -11.07
C GLN A 110 4.93 6.30 -9.69
N SER A 111 5.97 6.34 -8.86
CA SER A 111 5.93 6.88 -7.51
C SER A 111 7.35 7.10 -7.01
N ASN A 112 7.57 8.14 -6.21
CA ASN A 112 8.83 8.36 -5.48
C ASN A 112 8.85 7.67 -4.11
N ILE A 113 7.78 6.96 -3.75
CA ILE A 113 7.62 6.26 -2.48
C ILE A 113 7.60 4.76 -2.77
N HIS A 114 8.55 4.04 -2.19
CA HIS A 114 8.68 2.60 -2.32
C HIS A 114 8.77 1.95 -0.95
N LYS A 115 7.95 0.92 -0.74
CA LYS A 115 7.97 0.10 0.47
C LYS A 115 8.81 -1.14 0.18
N LEU A 116 9.91 -1.30 0.91
CA LEU A 116 10.88 -2.40 0.77
C LEU A 116 10.95 -3.24 2.06
N THR A 117 9.81 -3.77 2.52
CA THR A 117 9.66 -4.35 3.87
C THR A 117 10.12 -5.81 3.99
N TYR A 118 10.07 -6.60 2.92
CA TYR A 118 10.45 -8.03 2.97
C TYR A 118 11.96 -8.16 2.77
N LYS A 119 12.58 -9.03 3.57
CA LYS A 119 14.03 -9.13 3.73
C LYS A 119 14.71 -9.95 2.62
N ASP A 120 13.95 -10.79 1.91
CA ASP A 120 14.45 -11.63 0.82
C ASP A 120 14.37 -10.88 -0.52
N ILE A 121 15.12 -9.78 -0.62
CA ILE A 121 15.20 -8.94 -1.82
C ILE A 121 16.67 -8.73 -2.21
N ASN A 122 16.95 -8.74 -3.50
CA ASN A 122 18.30 -8.47 -4.02
C ASN A 122 18.60 -6.96 -3.99
N ILE A 123 18.88 -6.40 -2.81
CA ILE A 123 19.15 -4.96 -2.65
C ILE A 123 20.38 -4.52 -3.46
N GLU A 124 21.39 -5.38 -3.60
CA GLU A 124 22.60 -5.05 -4.36
C GLU A 124 22.30 -4.66 -5.80
N GLU A 125 21.43 -5.43 -6.48
CA GLU A 125 20.97 -5.13 -7.83
C GLU A 125 20.31 -3.73 -7.94
N PHE A 126 19.47 -3.39 -6.97
CA PHE A 126 18.83 -2.07 -6.94
C PHE A 126 19.84 -0.95 -6.69
N MET A 127 20.78 -1.17 -5.78
CA MET A 127 21.81 -0.17 -5.44
C MET A 127 22.75 0.09 -6.61
N THR A 128 23.14 -0.94 -7.37
CA THR A 128 23.92 -0.76 -8.61
C THR A 128 23.15 0.07 -9.62
N PHE A 129 21.86 -0.25 -9.84
CA PHE A 129 21.01 0.53 -10.73
C PHE A 129 20.92 2.01 -10.31
N VAL A 130 20.76 2.28 -9.01
CA VAL A 130 20.69 3.65 -8.47
C VAL A 130 22.01 4.39 -8.66
N GLN A 131 23.15 3.73 -8.41
CA GLN A 131 24.48 4.32 -8.61
C GLN A 131 24.70 4.72 -10.07
N ASP A 132 24.37 3.82 -11.01
CA ASP A 132 24.53 4.05 -12.45
C ASP A 132 23.67 5.20 -12.98
N LYS A 133 22.50 5.43 -12.38
CA LYS A 133 21.54 6.44 -12.85
C LYS A 133 21.60 7.78 -12.15
N ILE A 134 21.94 7.81 -10.86
CA ILE A 134 21.89 9.05 -10.07
C ILE A 134 23.27 9.73 -10.00
N ASN A 135 24.35 9.12 -10.51
CA ASN A 135 25.69 9.71 -10.50
C ASN A 135 26.14 10.14 -9.08
N ILE A 136 25.60 9.50 -8.04
CA ILE A 136 26.04 9.72 -6.67
C ILE A 136 27.20 8.76 -6.45
N ASN A 137 28.41 9.31 -6.48
CA ASN A 137 29.55 8.68 -5.79
C ASN A 137 29.13 8.52 -4.33
N LEU A 138 28.65 7.33 -3.96
CA LEU A 138 28.57 6.93 -2.57
C LEU A 138 30.01 6.83 -2.10
N VAL A 139 30.52 7.93 -1.55
CA VAL A 139 31.83 8.01 -0.92
C VAL A 139 31.87 6.90 0.13
N LYS A 140 32.81 5.98 -0.07
CA LYS A 140 33.12 4.89 0.86
C LYS A 140 33.51 5.41 2.23
#